data_AF-F9EJ45-F1
#
_entry.id   AF-F9EJ45-F1
#
_cell.length_a   1.000
_cell.length_b   1.000
_cell.length_c   1.000
_cell.angle_alpha   90.00
_cell.angle_beta   90.00
_cell.angle_gamma   90.00
#
_symmetry.space_group_name_H-M   'P 1'
#
loop_
_entity.id
_entity.type
_entity.pdbx_description
1 polymer ?
#
loop_
_entity_poly.entity_id
_entity_poly.type
_entity_poly.pdbx_seq_one_letter_code
_entity_poly.pdbx_strand_id
1 'polypeptide(L)'
;MADIHIVRGDLEALSASVSAVRDKVRDLDIAGTAEGVASSMPGAASAGMVKAAAAEADGLRATLGGQYEMVSDGVLDVAAIHRRNDSAVAAGTPALEAGTTGSKSAQRWARAKGLS
;
A
#
# COMPACT_ATOMS: atom_id res chain seq x y z
N MET A 1 3.56 -17.87 14.84
CA MET A 1 4.16 -16.54 14.56
C MET A 1 4.92 -16.46 13.24
N ALA A 2 4.89 -17.47 12.36
CA ALA A 2 5.53 -17.42 11.04
C ALA A 2 4.66 -16.77 9.95
N ASP A 3 3.34 -17.00 9.98
CA ASP A 3 2.40 -16.49 8.96
C ASP A 3 2.35 -14.96 8.85
N ILE A 4 2.61 -14.24 9.94
CA ILE A 4 2.54 -12.77 9.96
C ILE A 4 3.78 -12.14 9.34
N HIS A 5 4.95 -12.78 9.48
CA HIS A 5 6.17 -12.35 8.79
C HIS A 5 6.07 -12.55 7.28
N ILE A 6 5.31 -13.57 6.84
CA ILE A 6 4.94 -13.77 5.43
C ILE A 6 4.06 -12.60 4.97
N VAL A 7 2.96 -12.31 5.67
CA VAL A 7 2.04 -11.21 5.32
C VAL A 7 2.77 -9.87 5.22
N ARG A 8 3.65 -9.53 6.16
CA ARG A 8 4.41 -8.27 6.10
C ARG A 8 5.37 -8.21 4.91
N GLY A 9 6.13 -9.29 4.69
CA GLY A 9 7.06 -9.36 3.55
C GLY A 9 6.34 -9.26 2.21
N ASP A 10 5.16 -9.88 2.12
CA ASP A 10 4.33 -9.85 0.92
C ASP A 10 3.76 -8.44 0.64
N LEU A 11 3.35 -7.70 1.67
CA LEU A 11 2.89 -6.30 1.52
C LEU A 11 4.04 -5.37 1.09
N GLU A 12 5.23 -5.50 1.68
CA GLU A 12 6.40 -4.69 1.28
C GLU A 12 6.82 -5.00 -0.18
N ALA A 13 6.83 -6.28 -0.56
CA ALA A 13 7.10 -6.71 -1.93
C ALA A 13 6.03 -6.21 -2.93
N LEU A 14 4.76 -6.21 -2.53
CA LEU A 14 3.67 -5.67 -3.33
C LEU A 14 3.81 -4.16 -3.53
N SER A 15 4.12 -3.39 -2.48
CA SER A 15 4.37 -1.94 -2.57
C SER A 15 5.55 -1.64 -3.51
N ALA A 16 6.64 -2.40 -3.42
CA ALA A 16 7.79 -2.26 -4.31
C ALA A 16 7.41 -2.55 -5.78
N SER A 17 6.62 -3.62 -6.02
CA SER A 17 6.13 -3.95 -7.36
C SER A 17 5.22 -2.86 -7.93
N VAL A 18 4.31 -2.32 -7.11
CA VAL A 18 3.42 -1.22 -7.50
C VAL A 18 4.20 0.05 -7.82
N SER A 19 5.21 0.38 -7.01
CA SER A 19 6.12 1.50 -7.26
C SER A 19 6.90 1.32 -8.57
N ALA A 20 7.38 0.11 -8.85
CA ALA A 20 8.07 -0.18 -10.12
C ALA A 20 7.14 -0.02 -11.33
N VAL A 21 5.85 -0.35 -11.22
CA VAL A 21 4.86 -0.11 -12.28
C VAL A 21 4.60 1.39 -12.44
N ARG A 22 4.45 2.13 -11.35
CA ARG A 22 4.34 3.60 -11.37
C ARG A 22 5.52 4.23 -12.12
N ASP A 23 6.73 3.80 -11.82
CA ASP A 23 7.94 4.36 -12.43
C ASP A 23 7.98 4.05 -13.92
N LYS A 24 7.65 2.81 -14.33
CA LYS A 24 7.52 2.47 -15.76
C LYS A 24 6.48 3.31 -16.49
N VAL A 25 5.34 3.59 -15.87
CA VAL A 25 4.32 4.49 -16.43
C VAL A 25 4.88 5.90 -16.53
N ARG A 26 5.56 6.39 -15.49
CA ARG A 26 6.27 7.67 -15.48
C ARG A 26 7.47 7.73 -16.41
N ASP A 27 7.95 6.64 -16.97
CA ASP A 27 9.06 6.67 -17.94
C ASP A 27 8.59 6.62 -19.40
N LEU A 28 7.27 6.51 -19.65
CA LEU A 28 6.74 6.50 -21.02
C LEU A 28 6.98 7.84 -21.73
N ASP A 29 7.80 7.81 -22.79
CA ASP A 29 8.10 8.98 -23.63
C ASP A 29 7.04 9.20 -24.72
N ILE A 30 5.88 9.69 -24.29
CA ILE A 30 4.75 10.01 -25.17
C ILE A 30 5.09 11.22 -26.05
N ALA A 31 5.78 12.21 -25.48
CA ALA A 31 6.14 13.45 -26.17
C ALA A 31 7.13 13.20 -27.31
N GLY A 32 8.21 12.46 -27.07
CA GLY A 32 9.19 12.11 -28.10
C GLY A 32 8.60 11.23 -29.20
N THR A 33 7.71 10.30 -28.86
CA THR A 33 6.96 9.50 -29.85
C THR A 33 6.09 10.39 -30.74
N ALA A 34 5.34 11.31 -30.14
CA ALA A 34 4.46 12.22 -30.87
C ALA A 34 5.24 13.19 -31.77
N GLU A 35 6.41 13.66 -31.32
CA GLU A 35 7.31 14.51 -32.09
C GLU A 35 7.91 13.76 -33.30
N GLY A 36 8.28 12.49 -33.14
CA GLY A 36 8.71 11.62 -34.24
C GLY A 36 7.63 11.44 -35.32
N VAL A 37 6.37 11.30 -34.91
CA VAL A 37 5.24 11.20 -35.85
C VAL A 37 4.97 12.53 -36.55
N ALA A 38 4.96 13.64 -35.80
CA ALA A 38 4.70 14.97 -36.35
C ALA A 38 5.80 15.42 -37.32
N SER A 39 7.07 15.14 -37.03
CA SER A 39 8.20 15.44 -37.91
C SER A 39 8.17 14.66 -39.23
N SER A 40 7.57 13.47 -39.23
CA SER A 40 7.35 12.68 -40.45
C SER A 40 6.22 13.21 -41.34
N MET A 41 5.38 14.13 -40.82
CA MET A 41 4.24 14.72 -41.55
C MET A 41 4.16 16.26 -41.39
N PRO A 42 5.14 17.03 -41.91
CA PRO A 42 5.17 18.48 -41.75
C PRO A 42 3.99 19.15 -42.45
N GLY A 43 3.25 20.00 -41.73
CA GLY A 43 2.14 20.79 -42.27
C GLY A 43 0.83 20.03 -42.47
N ALA A 44 0.77 18.73 -42.17
CA ALA A 44 -0.47 17.97 -42.22
C ALA A 44 -1.40 18.36 -41.06
N ALA A 45 -2.71 18.48 -41.31
CA ALA A 45 -3.71 18.70 -40.27
C ALA A 45 -3.70 17.59 -39.20
N SER A 46 -3.29 16.37 -39.58
CA SER A 46 -3.08 15.23 -38.67
C SER A 46 -2.01 15.48 -37.61
N ALA A 47 -1.02 16.34 -37.85
CA ALA A 47 0.00 16.68 -36.85
C ALA A 47 -0.59 17.38 -35.61
N GLY A 48 -1.64 18.18 -35.80
CA GLY A 48 -2.39 18.79 -34.69
C GLY A 48 -3.16 17.76 -33.87
N MET A 49 -3.77 16.77 -34.54
CA MET A 49 -4.47 15.66 -33.89
C MET A 49 -3.51 14.77 -33.09
N VAL A 50 -2.32 14.50 -33.63
CA VAL A 50 -1.27 13.73 -32.93
C VAL A 50 -0.83 14.44 -31.65
N LYS A 51 -0.63 15.77 -31.69
CA LYS A 51 -0.30 16.55 -30.49
C LYS A 51 -1.40 16.51 -29.43
N ALA A 52 -2.67 16.62 -29.84
CA ALA A 52 -3.80 16.53 -28.93
C ALA A 52 -3.91 15.15 -28.27
N ALA A 53 -3.77 14.08 -29.06
CA ALA A 53 -3.76 12.71 -28.55
C ALA A 53 -2.57 12.44 -27.61
N ALA A 54 -1.41 13.02 -27.89
CA ALA A 54 -0.24 12.92 -27.02
C ALA A 54 -0.47 13.61 -25.67
N ALA A 55 -1.10 14.78 -25.66
CA ALA A 55 -1.45 15.49 -24.43
C ALA A 55 -2.49 14.71 -23.60
N GLU A 56 -3.49 14.10 -24.26
CA GLU A 56 -4.47 13.23 -23.59
C GLU A 56 -3.80 12.00 -22.98
N ALA A 57 -2.91 11.33 -23.74
CA ALA A 57 -2.17 10.18 -23.26
C ALA A 57 -1.23 10.54 -22.09
N ASP A 58 -0.61 11.71 -22.10
CA ASP A 58 0.21 12.21 -20.99
C ASP A 58 -0.64 12.48 -19.73
N GLY A 59 -1.84 13.02 -19.88
CA GLY A 59 -2.81 13.18 -18.78
C GLY A 59 -3.24 11.84 -18.16
N LEU A 60 -3.49 10.82 -19.01
CA LEU A 60 -3.80 9.46 -18.56
C LEU A 60 -2.62 8.81 -17.82
N ARG A 61 -1.41 8.97 -18.35
CA ARG A 61 -0.16 8.52 -17.72
C ARG A 61 0.02 9.13 -16.33
N ALA A 62 -0.16 10.44 -16.20
CA ALA A 62 -0.06 11.14 -14.92
C ALA A 62 -1.10 10.64 -13.91
N THR A 63 -2.35 10.47 -14.36
CA THR A 63 -3.45 9.93 -13.54
C THR A 63 -3.13 8.53 -13.04
N LEU A 64 -2.69 7.65 -13.94
CA LEU A 64 -2.35 6.27 -13.61
C LEU A 64 -1.16 6.18 -12.65
N GLY A 65 -0.14 7.03 -12.84
CA GLY A 65 0.98 7.16 -11.92
C GLY A 65 0.52 7.54 -10.51
N GLY A 66 -0.39 8.52 -10.38
CA GLY A 66 -0.96 8.90 -9.08
C GLY A 66 -1.79 7.80 -8.43
N GLN A 67 -2.53 7.01 -9.21
CA GLN A 67 -3.28 5.85 -8.70
C GLN A 67 -2.35 4.78 -8.13
N TYR A 68 -1.27 4.44 -8.82
CA TYR A 68 -0.30 3.46 -8.30
C TYR A 68 0.45 3.99 -7.06
N GLU A 69 0.75 5.29 -7.00
CA GLU A 69 1.33 5.92 -5.81
C GLU A 69 0.39 5.75 -4.60
N MET A 70 -0.89 6.09 -4.75
CA MET A 70 -1.90 5.93 -3.69
C MET A 70 -2.06 4.48 -3.22
N VAL A 71 -2.03 3.51 -4.15
CA VAL A 71 -2.09 2.08 -3.81
C VAL A 71 -0.85 1.65 -3.01
N SER A 72 0.34 2.10 -3.43
CA SER A 72 1.58 1.79 -2.72
C SER A 72 1.55 2.34 -1.29
N ASP A 73 1.13 3.58 -1.11
CA ASP A 73 1.04 4.21 0.21
C ASP A 73 0.02 3.48 1.11
N GLY A 74 -1.14 3.11 0.55
CA GLY A 74 -2.15 2.33 1.28
C GLY A 74 -1.64 0.96 1.74
N VAL A 75 -0.84 0.27 0.91
CA VAL A 75 -0.20 -1.00 1.27
C VAL A 75 0.79 -0.81 2.43
N LEU A 76 1.58 0.25 2.40
CA LEU A 76 2.50 0.59 3.49
C LEU A 76 1.77 0.93 4.79
N ASP A 77 0.64 1.64 4.70
CA ASP A 77 -0.20 1.97 5.86
C ASP A 77 -0.80 0.70 6.51
N VAL A 78 -1.31 -0.23 5.70
CA VAL A 78 -1.82 -1.52 6.20
C VAL A 78 -0.72 -2.30 6.89
N ALA A 79 0.49 -2.36 6.30
CA ALA A 79 1.64 -3.01 6.93
C ALA A 79 2.00 -2.34 8.27
N ALA A 80 1.95 -1.01 8.35
CA ALA A 80 2.21 -0.27 9.57
C ALA A 80 1.14 -0.50 10.65
N ILE A 81 -0.15 -0.61 10.29
CA ILE A 81 -1.23 -0.96 11.21
C ILE A 81 -1.00 -2.37 11.78
N HIS A 82 -0.68 -3.34 10.93
CA HIS A 82 -0.44 -4.71 11.37
C HIS A 82 0.69 -4.77 12.40
N ARG A 83 1.81 -4.09 12.14
CA ARG A 83 2.94 -3.99 13.07
C ARG A 83 2.55 -3.39 14.43
N ARG A 84 1.71 -2.36 14.45
CA ARG A 84 1.25 -1.74 15.70
C ARG A 84 0.36 -2.69 16.48
N ASN A 85 -0.57 -3.37 15.81
CA ASN A 85 -1.43 -4.37 16.44
C ASN A 85 -0.62 -5.51 17.05
N ASP A 86 0.38 -6.02 16.32
CA ASP A 86 1.28 -7.06 16.83
C ASP A 86 2.03 -6.61 18.08
N SER A 87 2.56 -5.39 18.05
CA SER A 87 3.28 -4.82 19.19
C SER A 87 2.37 -4.68 20.42
N ALA A 88 1.09 -4.31 20.21
CA ALA A 88 0.11 -4.21 21.28
C ALA A 88 -0.30 -5.59 21.84
N VAL A 89 -0.48 -6.59 20.98
CA VAL A 89 -0.78 -7.97 21.40
C VAL A 89 0.38 -8.54 22.20
N ALA A 90 1.62 -8.41 21.71
CA ALA A 90 2.81 -8.89 22.40
C ALA A 90 3.02 -8.21 23.77
N ALA A 91 2.69 -6.91 23.89
CA ALA A 91 2.73 -6.20 25.16
C ALA A 91 1.62 -6.63 26.14
N GLY A 92 0.48 -7.10 25.64
CA GLY A 92 -0.64 -7.60 26.44
C GLY A 92 -0.51 -9.05 26.89
N THR A 93 0.27 -9.87 26.17
CA THR A 93 0.47 -11.30 26.49
C THR A 93 0.96 -11.55 27.93
N PRO A 94 1.97 -10.81 28.46
CA PRO A 94 2.44 -11.01 29.84
C PRO A 94 1.40 -10.69 30.91
N ALA A 95 0.48 -9.75 30.65
CA ALA A 95 -0.59 -9.40 31.59
C ALA A 95 -1.67 -10.48 31.67
N LEU A 96 -1.94 -11.16 30.54
CA LEU A 96 -2.83 -12.33 30.47
C LEU A 96 -2.18 -13.57 31.13
N GLU A 97 -0.88 -13.76 30.95
CA GLU A 97 -0.09 -14.81 31.61
C GLU A 97 0.02 -14.58 33.13
N ALA A 98 0.19 -13.32 33.57
CA ALA A 98 0.12 -12.97 34.99
C ALA A 98 -1.30 -13.14 35.55
N GLY A 99 -2.34 -12.84 34.76
CA GLY A 99 -3.75 -13.07 35.10
C GLY A 99 -4.15 -14.55 35.18
N THR A 100 -3.40 -15.45 34.54
CA THR A 100 -3.55 -16.92 34.64
C THR A 100 -2.89 -17.53 35.89
N THR A 101 -2.30 -16.71 36.77
CA THR A 101 -2.32 -17.02 38.23
C THR A 101 -3.73 -16.95 38.85
N GLY A 102 -4.76 -16.83 38.00
CA GLY A 102 -6.07 -17.53 37.98
C GLY A 102 -6.73 -17.89 39.29
N SER A 103 -6.05 -18.63 40.16
CA SER A 103 -6.59 -19.05 41.45
C SER A 103 -6.84 -17.86 42.40
N LYS A 104 -5.90 -16.91 42.54
CA LYS A 104 -6.06 -15.78 43.49
C LYS A 104 -7.04 -14.73 43.00
N SER A 105 -7.06 -14.47 41.70
CA SER A 105 -7.96 -13.50 41.05
C SER A 105 -9.41 -14.00 41.08
N ALA A 106 -9.63 -15.26 40.74
CA ALA A 106 -10.95 -15.89 40.78
C ALA A 106 -11.45 -16.04 42.23
N GLN A 107 -10.60 -16.44 43.18
CA GLN A 107 -10.97 -16.50 44.60
C GLN A 107 -11.29 -15.12 45.19
N ARG A 108 -10.59 -14.05 44.79
CA ARG A 108 -10.91 -12.68 45.20
C ARG A 108 -12.25 -12.21 44.64
N TRP A 109 -12.53 -12.52 43.38
CA TRP A 109 -13.82 -12.21 42.75
C TRP A 109 -14.98 -13.00 43.40
N ALA A 110 -14.79 -14.30 43.63
CA ALA A 110 -15.79 -15.16 44.28
C ALA A 110 -16.09 -14.70 45.70
N ARG A 111 -15.06 -14.36 46.50
CA ARG A 111 -15.23 -13.76 47.84
C ARG A 111 -15.95 -12.41 47.80
N ALA A 112 -15.64 -11.55 46.83
CA ALA A 112 -16.33 -10.27 46.66
C ALA A 112 -17.80 -10.43 46.24
N LYS A 113 -18.17 -11.59 45.70
CA LYS A 113 -19.55 -11.95 45.33
C LYS A 113 -20.25 -12.84 46.35
N GLY A 114 -19.62 -13.13 47.50
CA GLY A 114 -20.18 -14.00 48.54
C GLY A 114 -20.31 -15.47 48.14
N LEU A 115 -19.60 -15.89 47.10
CA LEU A 115 -19.54 -17.26 46.61
C LEU A 115 -18.31 -17.91 47.24
N SER A 116 -18.47 -18.60 48.37
CA SER A 116 -17.43 -19.43 49.00
C SER A 116 -17.94 -20.83 49.23
#